data_AF-A0A9D2F5Z7-F1
#
_entry.id   AF-A0A9D2F5Z7-F1
#
_cell.length_a   1.000
_cell.length_b   1.000
_cell.length_c   1.000
_cell.angle_alpha   90.00
_cell.angle_beta   90.00
_cell.angle_gamma   90.00
#
_symmetry.space_group_name_H-M   'P 1'
#
loop_
_entity.id
_entity.type
_entity.pdbx_description
1 polymer ?
#
loop_
_entity_poly.entity_id
_entity_poly.type
_entity_poly.pdbx_seq_one_letter_code
_entity_poly.pdbx_strand_id
1 'polypeptide(L)'
;METENKKIMNRLRRAEGQLRGIQKMIEDEQECLDIITQLSAVRSGIDRVMGIIMAENLKNCFIDPDKDPEEQAKKVEQAINMIIKK
;
A
#
# COMPACT_ATOMS: atom_id res chain seq x y z
N MET A 1 16.45 4.35 2.27
CA MET A 1 15.53 5.01 1.32
C MET A 1 15.54 4.34 -0.07
N GLU A 2 16.65 4.24 -0.81
CA GLU A 2 16.62 3.60 -2.17
C GLU A 2 16.10 2.15 -2.19
N THR A 3 16.49 1.33 -1.21
CA THR A 3 16.13 -0.10 -1.18
C THR A 3 14.64 -0.33 -0.85
N GLU A 4 14.03 0.52 -0.03
CA GLU A 4 12.58 0.45 0.26
C GLU A 4 11.75 0.88 -0.95
N ASN A 5 12.15 1.97 -1.61
CA ASN A 5 11.53 2.40 -2.86
C ASN A 5 11.59 1.31 -3.93
N LYS A 6 12.74 0.63 -4.10
CA LYS A 6 12.87 -0.51 -5.03
C LYS A 6 11.92 -1.66 -4.67
N LYS A 7 11.76 -2.00 -3.38
CA LYS A 7 10.85 -3.05 -2.92
C LYS A 7 9.37 -2.69 -3.14
N ILE A 8 9.00 -1.43 -2.88
CA ILE A 8 7.65 -0.90 -3.14
C ILE A 8 7.35 -0.98 -4.64
N MET A 9 8.25 -0.46 -5.48
CA MET A 9 8.07 -0.51 -6.93
C MET A 9 7.96 -1.93 -7.47
N ASN A 10 8.74 -2.87 -6.95
CA ASN A 10 8.63 -4.29 -7.33
C ASN A 10 7.31 -4.95 -6.90
N ARG A 11 6.66 -4.46 -5.83
CA ARG A 11 5.31 -4.92 -5.44
C ARG A 11 4.25 -4.35 -6.37
N LEU A 12 4.34 -3.05 -6.67
CA LEU A 12 3.41 -2.37 -7.59
C LEU A 12 3.47 -2.97 -9.00
N ARG A 13 4.67 -3.22 -9.55
CA ARG A 13 4.84 -3.90 -10.85
C ARG A 13 4.23 -5.30 -10.89
N ARG A 14 4.29 -6.03 -9.77
CA ARG A 14 3.64 -7.35 -9.67
C ARG A 14 2.11 -7.21 -9.66
N ALA A 15 1.58 -6.27 -8.89
CA ALA A 15 0.14 -6.00 -8.87
C ALA A 15 -0.37 -5.58 -10.27
N GLU A 16 0.39 -4.76 -11.00
CA GLU A 16 0.10 -4.40 -12.39
C GLU A 16 0.04 -5.64 -13.30
N GLY A 17 1.03 -6.52 -13.23
CA GLY A 17 1.03 -7.77 -14.00
C GLY A 17 -0.15 -8.68 -13.65
N GLN A 18 -0.52 -8.78 -12.38
CA GLN A 18 -1.69 -9.54 -11.93
C GLN A 18 -2.99 -8.94 -12.46
N LEU A 19 -3.14 -7.60 -12.43
CA LEU A 19 -4.30 -6.91 -12.99
C LEU A 19 -4.46 -7.17 -14.50
N ARG A 20 -3.36 -7.16 -15.26
CA ARG A 20 -3.37 -7.54 -16.68
C ARG A 20 -3.81 -9.00 -16.88
N GLY A 21 -3.40 -9.90 -15.98
CA GLY A 21 -3.87 -11.29 -16.00
C GLY A 21 -5.37 -11.41 -15.73
N ILE A 22 -5.88 -10.66 -14.76
CA ILE A 22 -7.31 -10.62 -14.42
C ILE A 22 -8.15 -10.08 -15.58
N GLN A 23 -7.67 -9.05 -16.28
CA GLN A 23 -8.34 -8.54 -17.49
C GLN A 23 -8.54 -9.64 -18.53
N LYS A 24 -7.50 -10.44 -18.81
CA LYS A 24 -7.60 -11.59 -19.70
C LYS A 24 -8.57 -12.64 -19.19
N MET A 25 -8.55 -12.95 -17.88
CA MET A 25 -9.51 -13.90 -17.30
C MET A 25 -10.97 -13.45 -17.52
N ILE A 26 -11.23 -12.15 -17.49
CA ILE A 26 -12.57 -11.59 -17.77
C ILE A 26 -12.90 -11.71 -19.27
N GLU A 27 -11.95 -11.37 -20.15
CA GLU A 27 -12.11 -11.52 -21.61
C GLU A 27 -12.34 -12.98 -22.03
N ASP A 28 -11.69 -13.92 -21.34
CA ASP A 28 -11.76 -15.36 -21.56
C ASP A 28 -12.95 -16.01 -20.80
N GLU A 29 -13.87 -15.21 -20.26
CA GLU A 29 -15.08 -15.65 -19.52
C GLU A 29 -14.80 -16.69 -18.43
N GLN A 30 -13.69 -16.54 -17.71
CA GLN A 30 -13.32 -17.45 -16.62
C GLN A 30 -14.26 -17.33 -15.42
N GLU A 31 -14.23 -18.36 -14.56
CA GLU A 31 -15.09 -18.45 -13.37
C GLU A 31 -14.94 -17.25 -12.43
N CYS A 32 -16.08 -16.72 -11.98
CA CYS A 32 -16.15 -15.56 -11.07
C CYS A 32 -15.35 -15.79 -9.78
N LEU A 33 -15.35 -17.01 -9.24
CA LEU A 33 -14.63 -17.34 -8.01
C LEU A 33 -13.11 -17.19 -8.19
N ASP A 34 -12.58 -17.58 -9.34
CA ASP A 34 -11.16 -17.48 -9.65
C ASP A 34 -10.75 -16.02 -9.84
N ILE A 35 -11.58 -15.22 -10.52
CA ILE A 35 -11.38 -13.77 -10.69
C ILE A 35 -11.35 -13.07 -9.32
N ILE A 36 -12.32 -13.37 -8.44
CA ILE A 36 -12.38 -12.80 -7.08
C ILE A 36 -11.15 -13.20 -6.27
N THR A 37 -10.68 -14.43 -6.41
CA THR A 37 -9.47 -14.91 -5.74
C THR A 37 -8.24 -14.12 -6.19
N GLN A 38 -8.07 -13.88 -7.50
CA GLN A 38 -6.96 -13.09 -8.01
C GLN A 38 -7.05 -11.61 -7.60
N LEU A 39 -8.24 -11.00 -7.65
CA LEU A 39 -8.47 -9.64 -7.15
C LEU A 39 -8.12 -9.51 -5.66
N SER A 40 -8.47 -10.51 -4.86
CA SER A 40 -8.14 -10.55 -3.42
C SER A 40 -6.63 -10.64 -3.17
N ALA A 41 -5.90 -11.39 -4.01
CA ALA A 41 -4.45 -11.43 -3.97
C ALA A 41 -3.81 -10.06 -4.32
N VAL A 42 -4.35 -9.36 -5.34
CA VAL A 42 -3.91 -8.00 -5.70
C VAL A 42 -4.16 -7.03 -4.54
N ARG A 43 -5.38 -7.01 -3.99
CA ARG A 43 -5.75 -6.17 -2.83
C ARG A 43 -4.78 -6.38 -1.67
N SER A 44 -4.51 -7.64 -1.32
CA SER A 44 -3.55 -7.99 -0.26
C SER A 44 -2.12 -7.52 -0.55
N GLY A 45 -1.73 -7.49 -1.84
CA GLY A 45 -0.46 -6.91 -2.29
C GLY A 45 -0.40 -5.40 -2.06
N ILE A 46 -1.45 -4.68 -2.44
CA ILE A 46 -1.56 -3.23 -2.32
C ILE A 46 -1.64 -2.80 -0.85
N ASP A 47 -2.43 -3.49 -0.03
CA ASP A 47 -2.53 -3.24 1.42
C ASP A 47 -1.16 -3.28 2.11
N ARG A 48 -0.30 -4.23 1.70
CA ARG A 48 1.08 -4.30 2.22
C ARG A 48 1.94 -3.12 1.77
N VAL A 49 1.77 -2.63 0.54
CA VAL A 49 2.49 -1.44 0.08
C VAL A 49 2.06 -0.20 0.86
N MET A 50 0.74 -0.03 1.05
CA MET A 50 0.19 1.06 1.87
C MET A 50 0.76 1.02 3.29
N GLY A 51 0.76 -0.15 3.94
CA GLY A 51 1.31 -0.31 5.28
C GLY A 51 2.80 0.05 5.40
N ILE A 52 3.62 -0.28 4.39
CA ILE A 52 5.05 0.11 4.37
C ILE A 52 5.20 1.64 4.30
N ILE A 53 4.47 2.29 3.39
CA ILE A 53 4.52 3.76 3.22
C ILE A 53 4.06 4.47 4.50
N MET A 54 3.00 3.97 5.13
CA MET A 54 2.50 4.50 6.40
C MET A 54 3.51 4.36 7.54
N ALA A 55 4.17 3.20 7.65
CA ALA A 55 5.20 2.97 8.66
C ALA A 55 6.39 3.92 8.46
N GLU A 56 6.80 4.18 7.22
CA GLU A 56 7.86 5.14 6.90
C GLU A 56 7.43 6.58 7.25
N ASN A 57 6.19 6.96 6.92
CA ASN A 57 5.64 8.27 7.29
C ASN A 57 5.61 8.49 8.81
N LEU A 58 5.12 7.50 9.57
CA LEU A 58 5.11 7.55 11.03
C LEU A 58 6.52 7.63 11.60
N LYS A 59 7.46 6.83 11.09
CA LYS A 59 8.87 6.87 11.50
C LYS A 59 9.46 8.28 11.30
N ASN A 60 9.18 8.92 10.17
CA ASN A 60 9.66 10.27 9.87
C ASN A 60 9.05 11.35 10.77
N CYS A 61 7.87 11.12 11.37
CA CYS A 61 7.29 12.04 12.35
C CYS A 61 8.08 12.09 13.66
N PHE A 62 8.78 11.00 14.03
CA PHE A 62 9.52 10.89 15.29
C PHE A 62 11.03 11.18 15.19
N ILE A 63 11.56 11.38 13.98
CA ILE A 63 13.01 11.50 13.74
C ILE A 63 13.56 12.93 13.93
N ASP A 64 12.71 13.93 14.16
CA ASP A 64 13.14 15.33 14.19
C ASP A 64 12.91 15.98 15.57
N PRO A 65 13.91 15.95 16.47
CA PRO A 65 13.77 16.47 17.84
C PRO A 65 13.60 18.00 17.90
N ASP A 66 13.88 18.72 16.81
CA ASP A 66 13.77 20.19 16.74
C ASP A 66 12.41 20.68 16.22
N LYS A 67 11.50 19.75 15.85
CA LYS A 67 10.15 20.12 15.38
C LYS A 67 9.21 20.44 16.54
N ASP A 68 8.32 21.40 16.28
CA ASP A 68 7.24 21.77 17.18
C ASP A 68 6.39 20.54 17.58
N PRO A 69 6.22 20.26 18.89
CA PRO A 69 5.43 19.14 19.38
C PRO A 69 3.98 19.13 18.88
N GLU A 70 3.38 20.30 18.68
CA GLU A 70 1.99 20.40 18.18
C GLU A 70 1.91 19.99 16.69
N GLU A 71 2.87 20.44 15.88
CA GLU A 71 3.02 20.00 14.49
C GLU A 71 3.27 18.49 14.36
N GLN A 72 4.11 17.91 15.23
CA GLN A 72 4.37 16.48 15.26
C GLN A 72 3.10 15.68 15.62
N ALA A 73 2.38 16.11 16.66
CA ALA A 73 1.13 15.46 17.09
C ALA A 73 0.09 15.44 15.96
N LYS A 74 -0.06 16.56 15.23
CA LYS A 74 -0.97 16.66 14.09
C LYS A 74 -0.59 15.72 12.94
N LYS A 75 0.69 15.58 12.63
CA LYS A 75 1.18 14.65 11.58
C LYS A 75 0.95 13.18 11.97
N VAL A 76 1.17 12.84 13.23
CA VAL A 76 0.88 11.49 13.76
C VAL A 76 -0.63 11.21 13.69
N GLU A 77 -1.48 12.14 14.12
CA GLU A 77 -2.93 12.00 14.04
C GLU A 77 -3.41 11.80 12.58
N GLN A 78 -2.87 12.55 11.63
CA GLN A 78 -3.14 12.37 10.20
C GLN A 78 -2.77 10.96 9.72
N ALA A 79 -1.57 10.47 10.09
CA ALA A 79 -1.12 9.14 9.72
C ALA A 79 -1.99 8.03 10.35
N ILE A 80 -2.40 8.18 11.62
CA ILE A 80 -3.34 7.26 12.30
C ILE A 80 -4.70 7.25 11.59
N ASN A 81 -5.23 8.41 11.23
CA ASN A 81 -6.50 8.53 10.53
C ASN A 81 -6.50 7.83 9.15
N MET A 82 -5.35 7.78 8.47
CA MET A 82 -5.22 7.01 7.23
C MET A 82 -5.30 5.50 7.47
N ILE A 83 -4.89 5.00 8.65
CA ILE A 83 -4.96 3.57 9.02
C ILE A 83 -6.38 3.16 9.39
N ILE A 84 -7.10 4.03 10.11
CA ILE A 84 -8.43 3.74 10.66
C ILE A 84 -9.52 3.83 9.58
N LYS A 85 -9.35 4.64 8.53
CA LYS A 85 -10.33 4.82 7.43
C LYS A 85 -10.46 3.62 6.46
N LYS A 86 -10.24 2.39 6.93
CA LYS A 86 -10.52 1.17 6.15
C LYS A 86 -11.99 1.02 5.81
#